data_AF-A0A2V8NQT0-F1
#
_entry.id   AF-A0A2V8NQT0-F1
#
_cell.length_a   1.000
_cell.length_b   1.000
_cell.length_c   1.000
_cell.angle_alpha   90.00
_cell.angle_beta   90.00
_cell.angle_gamma   90.00
#
_symmetry.space_group_name_H-M   'P 1'
#
loop_
_entity.id
_entity.type
_entity.pdbx_description
1 polymer ?
#
loop_
_entity_poly.entity_id
_entity_poly.type
_entity_poly.pdbx_seq_one_letter_code
_entity_poly.pdbx_strand_id
1 'polypeptide(L)'
;MTHLRIFLSLLFVCSLASLDAYGGTAQHALREREIKKGANIIAKLRRIEQLTEVAPDFESYKELIAKLYPDLFIEAADLREGDLKTDLTTAVFLYDEALQKFHDSDRAELNCKDEMRAVYAKLCASPQNNTTPKMLWARARLHTRWAVAVVDYNLGIRDAATTQTIDEMERERARDLALAEKAVETLKALEQEVCAYSSLREFEEKKALATVPFERLSKDVEDALLKVDLILNDLPRSPLFYSLYHARNSYCDGLFWWQKSYRQKEMVVNVNHFNRPDELKTLNLDASTVNYTIAINWRNAINHTRQAVSIIEA
;
A
#
# COMPACT_ATOMS: atom_id res chain seq x y z
N MET A 1 39.49 30.41 49.97
CA MET A 1 40.21 29.74 48.87
C MET A 1 39.19 29.32 47.82
N THR A 2 39.18 30.07 46.70
CA THR A 2 38.95 29.68 45.27
C THR A 2 38.60 28.20 44.99
N HIS A 3 37.68 27.79 44.11
CA HIS A 3 37.15 28.25 42.80
C HIS A 3 35.68 27.77 42.63
N LEU A 4 34.69 28.52 42.12
CA LEU A 4 34.32 28.91 40.74
C LEU A 4 34.22 27.78 39.68
N ARG A 5 32.98 27.49 39.22
CA ARG A 5 32.48 27.22 37.83
C ARG A 5 31.05 26.62 37.95
N ILE A 6 29.95 27.36 37.73
CA ILE A 6 29.31 27.75 36.45
C ILE A 6 29.03 26.57 35.52
N PHE A 7 27.75 26.18 35.43
CA PHE A 7 26.97 25.74 34.25
C PHE A 7 25.51 25.56 34.72
N LEU A 8 24.72 26.63 34.85
CA LEU A 8 23.75 27.13 33.87
C LEU A 8 23.03 26.06 33.00
N SER A 9 21.77 25.83 33.39
CA SER A 9 20.55 25.78 32.55
C SER A 9 20.40 24.72 31.45
N LEU A 10 19.42 23.83 31.64
CA LEU A 10 18.32 23.68 30.68
C LEU A 10 17.03 23.26 31.41
N LEU A 11 16.08 24.19 31.36
CA LEU A 11 14.73 24.14 31.90
C LEU A 11 13.84 23.24 31.05
N PHE A 12 12.95 22.55 31.77
CA PHE A 12 11.56 22.25 31.43
C PHE A 12 11.00 23.09 30.26
N VAL A 13 10.64 22.46 29.14
CA VAL A 13 9.75 23.01 28.11
C VAL A 13 8.90 21.87 27.52
N CYS A 14 7.58 21.96 27.77
CA CYS A 14 6.40 21.55 26.98
C CYS A 14 6.55 20.30 26.07
N SER A 15 5.83 19.18 26.20
CA SER A 15 4.38 18.99 26.39
C SER A 15 3.52 20.14 25.85
N LEU A 16 3.46 20.25 24.52
CA LEU A 16 2.33 20.68 23.67
C LEU A 16 2.84 21.02 22.26
N ALA A 17 2.01 20.76 21.24
CA ALA A 17 2.21 20.89 19.78
C ALA A 17 2.82 19.64 19.11
N SER A 18 2.16 18.92 18.19
CA SER A 18 1.01 19.24 17.34
C SER A 18 0.15 17.99 17.11
N LEU A 19 -0.98 17.92 17.83
CA LEU A 19 -2.18 17.26 17.34
C LEU A 19 -2.78 18.22 16.30
N ASP A 20 -2.34 18.10 15.05
CA ASP A 20 -3.18 18.54 13.95
C ASP A 20 -4.26 17.48 13.82
N ALA A 21 -5.39 17.80 14.43
CA ALA A 21 -6.66 17.14 14.21
C ALA A 21 -6.99 17.24 12.71
N TYR A 22 -6.63 16.21 11.95
CA TYR A 22 -7.25 15.94 10.66
C TYR A 22 -8.65 15.43 10.96
N GLY A 23 -9.60 16.37 10.93
CA GLY A 23 -11.02 16.15 11.06
C GLY A 23 -11.70 16.97 9.97
N GLY A 24 -12.19 16.31 8.93
CA GLY A 24 -13.04 16.91 7.90
C GLY A 24 -12.29 17.54 6.72
N THR A 25 -12.75 17.12 5.53
CA THR A 25 -12.36 17.54 4.18
C THR A 25 -12.38 19.05 3.93
N ALA A 26 -11.38 19.77 4.43
CA ALA A 26 -10.90 20.97 3.78
C ALA A 26 -9.72 20.54 2.89
N GLN A 27 -9.98 20.31 1.59
CA GLN A 27 -8.90 20.28 0.61
C GLN A 27 -8.16 21.62 0.73
N HIS A 28 -7.04 21.64 1.44
CA HIS A 28 -6.22 22.83 1.53
C HIS A 28 -5.76 23.17 0.11
N ALA A 29 -6.12 24.36 -0.35
CA ALA A 29 -5.72 24.87 -1.66
C ALA A 29 -4.23 24.56 -1.91
N LEU A 30 -3.96 24.03 -3.10
CA LEU A 30 -2.59 23.68 -3.49
C LEU A 30 -1.75 24.95 -3.56
N ARG A 31 -0.51 24.86 -3.10
CA ARG A 31 0.47 25.94 -3.26
C ARG A 31 0.87 26.02 -4.73
N GLU A 32 1.20 27.21 -5.22
CA GLU A 32 1.66 27.42 -6.60
C GLU A 32 2.81 26.47 -7.00
N ARG A 33 3.75 26.22 -6.08
CA ARG A 33 4.84 25.26 -6.29
C ARG A 33 4.33 23.83 -6.54
N GLU A 34 3.29 23.40 -5.83
CA GLU A 34 2.68 22.07 -5.98
C GLU A 34 1.93 21.97 -7.30
N ILE A 35 1.18 23.01 -7.67
CA ILE A 35 0.49 23.11 -8.97
C ILE A 35 1.50 22.99 -10.11
N LYS A 36 2.59 23.76 -10.07
CA LYS A 36 3.65 23.73 -11.09
C LYS A 36 4.32 22.35 -11.17
N LYS A 37 4.57 21.72 -10.03
CA LYS A 37 5.17 20.39 -9.97
C LYS A 37 4.23 19.32 -10.52
N GLY A 38 2.96 19.34 -10.12
CA GLY A 38 1.91 18.47 -10.66
C GLY A 38 1.77 18.61 -12.17
N ALA A 39 1.71 19.84 -12.69
CA ALA A 39 1.63 20.11 -14.12
C ALA A 39 2.83 19.54 -14.91
N ASN A 40 4.05 19.61 -14.35
CA ASN A 40 5.24 19.00 -14.96
C ASN A 40 5.13 17.47 -15.04
N ILE A 41 4.71 16.82 -13.94
CA ILE A 41 4.50 15.36 -13.90
C ILE A 41 3.42 14.96 -14.92
N ILE A 42 2.29 15.66 -14.95
CA ILE A 42 1.22 15.47 -15.93
C ILE A 42 1.74 15.58 -17.37
N ALA A 43 2.59 16.57 -17.66
CA ALA A 43 3.18 16.73 -18.99
C ALA A 43 4.06 15.54 -19.40
N LYS A 44 4.77 14.90 -18.45
CA LYS A 44 5.53 13.67 -18.70
C LYS A 44 4.58 12.48 -18.90
N LEU A 45 3.54 12.33 -18.07
CA LEU A 45 2.53 11.28 -18.21
C LEU A 45 1.81 11.35 -19.55
N ARG A 46 1.43 12.56 -20.03
CA ARG A 46 0.81 12.75 -21.35
C ARG A 46 1.67 12.26 -22.52
N ARG A 47 3.01 12.27 -22.40
CA ARG A 47 3.88 11.68 -23.44
C ARG A 47 3.75 10.16 -23.49
N ILE A 48 3.57 9.53 -22.33
CA ILE A 48 3.30 8.09 -22.23
C ILE A 48 1.90 7.78 -22.77
N GLU A 49 0.91 8.62 -22.48
CA GLU A 49 -0.45 8.49 -22.99
C GLU A 49 -0.50 8.51 -24.52
N GLN A 50 0.15 9.49 -25.14
CA GLN A 50 0.23 9.63 -26.61
C GLN A 50 0.80 8.37 -27.27
N LEU A 51 1.81 7.77 -26.66
CA LEU A 51 2.45 6.56 -27.19
C LEU A 51 1.58 5.31 -27.03
N THR A 52 0.80 5.24 -25.96
CA THR A 52 -0.03 4.08 -25.64
C THR A 52 -1.43 4.15 -26.27
N GLU A 53 -1.82 5.29 -26.83
CA GLU A 53 -3.15 5.52 -27.43
C GLU A 53 -3.25 4.98 -28.87
N VAL A 54 -2.16 5.07 -29.64
CA VAL A 54 -2.11 4.68 -31.05
C VAL A 54 -1.18 3.48 -31.21
N ALA A 55 -1.74 2.27 -31.40
CA ALA A 55 -1.00 1.03 -31.70
C ALA A 55 0.33 0.89 -30.92
N PRO A 56 0.28 0.50 -29.65
CA PRO A 56 1.41 0.61 -28.72
C PRO A 56 2.62 -0.20 -29.20
N ASP A 57 3.71 0.49 -29.54
CA ASP A 57 5.02 -0.12 -29.75
C ASP A 57 5.69 -0.36 -28.39
N PHE A 58 5.94 -1.62 -28.06
CA PHE A 58 6.50 -2.01 -26.78
C PHE A 58 7.89 -1.45 -26.55
N GLU A 59 8.76 -1.49 -27.57
CA GLU A 59 10.14 -1.03 -27.41
C GLU A 59 10.17 0.48 -27.19
N SER A 60 9.41 1.26 -27.98
CA SER A 60 9.23 2.69 -27.71
C SER A 60 8.66 2.96 -26.31
N TYR A 61 7.70 2.15 -25.85
CA TYR A 61 7.11 2.30 -24.52
C TYR A 61 8.14 2.06 -23.40
N LYS A 62 8.85 0.95 -23.50
CA LYS A 62 9.92 0.57 -22.59
C LYS A 62 11.04 1.60 -22.54
N GLU A 63 11.49 2.09 -23.70
CA GLU A 63 12.51 3.14 -23.79
C GLU A 63 12.04 4.44 -23.12
N LEU A 64 10.80 4.85 -23.36
CA LEU A 64 10.24 6.06 -22.75
C LEU A 64 10.11 5.92 -21.23
N ILE A 65 9.58 4.80 -20.74
CA ILE A 65 9.47 4.53 -19.30
C ILE A 65 10.87 4.49 -18.67
N ALA A 66 11.81 3.77 -19.24
CA ALA A 66 13.19 3.70 -18.74
C ALA A 66 13.88 5.07 -18.67
N LYS A 67 13.53 6.00 -19.56
CA LYS A 67 14.04 7.39 -19.53
C LYS A 67 13.40 8.25 -18.46
N LEU A 68 12.14 7.99 -18.11
CA LEU A 68 11.40 8.79 -17.13
C LEU A 68 11.57 8.29 -15.70
N TYR A 69 11.87 7.00 -15.52
CA TYR A 69 12.10 6.38 -14.22
C TYR A 69 13.60 6.34 -13.83
N PRO A 70 13.94 6.45 -12.53
CA PRO A 70 13.04 6.55 -11.37
C PRO A 70 12.56 7.98 -11.07
N ASP A 71 13.04 8.99 -11.78
CA ASP A 71 12.82 10.41 -11.46
C ASP A 71 11.33 10.79 -11.40
N LEU A 72 10.51 10.28 -12.32
CA LEU A 72 9.06 10.53 -12.33
C LEU A 72 8.37 10.03 -11.06
N PHE A 73 8.79 8.86 -10.56
CA PHE A 73 8.28 8.31 -9.29
C PHE A 73 8.70 9.17 -8.10
N ILE A 74 9.98 9.56 -8.04
CA ILE A 74 10.51 10.42 -6.97
C ILE A 74 9.77 11.77 -6.96
N GLU A 75 9.56 12.37 -8.13
CA GLU A 75 8.83 13.64 -8.25
C GLU A 75 7.40 13.52 -7.73
N ALA A 76 6.66 12.48 -8.12
CA ALA A 76 5.29 12.26 -7.65
C ALA A 76 5.24 11.98 -6.13
N ALA A 77 6.18 11.19 -5.61
CA ALA A 77 6.27 10.86 -4.19
C ALA A 77 6.58 12.09 -3.31
N ASP A 78 7.34 13.06 -3.82
CA ASP A 78 7.70 14.30 -3.11
C ASP A 78 6.58 15.37 -3.19
N LEU A 79 5.38 15.04 -3.67
CA LEU A 79 4.21 15.90 -3.47
C LEU A 79 3.70 15.80 -2.02
N ARG A 80 2.94 16.81 -1.57
CA ARG A 80 2.20 16.75 -0.31
C ARG A 80 1.08 15.72 -0.40
N GLU A 81 0.77 15.05 0.71
CA GLU A 81 -0.37 14.13 0.78
C GLU A 81 -1.69 14.81 0.39
N GLY A 82 -2.48 14.11 -0.41
CA GLY A 82 -3.75 14.59 -0.97
C GLY A 82 -4.09 13.90 -2.28
N ASP A 83 -5.19 14.33 -2.91
CA ASP A 83 -5.69 13.71 -4.15
C ASP A 83 -4.70 13.82 -5.31
N LEU A 84 -4.10 15.02 -5.50
CA LEU A 84 -3.12 15.22 -6.57
C LEU A 84 -1.95 14.21 -6.47
N LYS A 85 -1.38 14.03 -5.27
CA LYS A 85 -0.32 13.05 -5.06
C LYS A 85 -0.84 11.64 -5.33
N THR A 86 -1.96 11.27 -4.73
CA THR A 86 -2.57 9.94 -4.85
C THR A 86 -2.78 9.55 -6.31
N ASP A 87 -3.34 10.44 -7.11
CA ASP A 87 -3.59 10.15 -8.52
C ASP A 87 -2.31 10.09 -9.34
N LEU A 88 -1.35 11.00 -9.11
CA LEU A 88 -0.09 10.97 -9.84
C LEU A 88 0.77 9.76 -9.47
N THR A 89 0.88 9.39 -8.20
CA THR A 89 1.61 8.18 -7.77
C THR A 89 0.94 6.93 -8.31
N THR A 90 -0.40 6.88 -8.34
CA THR A 90 -1.14 5.74 -8.90
C THR A 90 -0.93 5.63 -10.41
N ALA A 91 -1.06 6.73 -11.15
CA ALA A 91 -0.84 6.75 -12.60
C ALA A 91 0.58 6.29 -12.96
N VAL A 92 1.59 6.85 -12.28
CA VAL A 92 2.99 6.45 -12.39
C VAL A 92 3.11 4.94 -12.16
N PHE A 93 2.72 4.45 -10.99
CA PHE A 93 2.79 3.03 -10.65
C PHE A 93 2.16 2.13 -11.72
N LEU A 94 0.96 2.46 -12.21
CA LEU A 94 0.24 1.65 -13.20
C LEU A 94 0.95 1.60 -14.55
N TYR A 95 1.63 2.67 -14.97
CA TYR A 95 2.49 2.63 -16.16
C TYR A 95 3.69 1.70 -15.96
N ASP A 96 4.37 1.76 -14.81
CA ASP A 96 5.48 0.84 -14.55
C ASP A 96 5.01 -0.61 -14.48
N GLU A 97 3.88 -0.88 -13.81
CA GLU A 97 3.29 -2.21 -13.73
C GLU A 97 2.90 -2.75 -15.11
N ALA A 98 2.36 -1.91 -15.99
CA ALA A 98 2.04 -2.31 -17.36
C ALA A 98 3.28 -2.74 -18.15
N LEU A 99 4.44 -2.11 -17.91
CA LEU A 99 5.71 -2.52 -18.51
C LEU A 99 6.12 -3.91 -18.03
N GLN A 100 6.02 -4.16 -16.72
CA GLN A 100 6.37 -5.45 -16.13
C GLN A 100 5.44 -6.57 -16.61
N LYS A 101 4.15 -6.28 -16.80
CA LYS A 101 3.12 -7.26 -17.21
C LYS A 101 2.98 -7.43 -18.72
N PHE A 102 3.79 -6.73 -19.51
CA PHE A 102 3.61 -6.71 -20.96
C PHE A 102 3.73 -8.10 -21.61
N HIS A 103 4.72 -8.90 -21.19
CA HIS A 103 4.92 -10.25 -21.73
C HIS A 103 4.20 -11.36 -20.95
N ASP A 104 3.87 -11.11 -19.68
CA ASP A 104 3.27 -12.11 -18.78
C ASP A 104 1.80 -12.44 -19.14
N SER A 105 1.13 -11.56 -19.89
CA SER A 105 -0.34 -11.51 -19.93
C SER A 105 -0.97 -11.62 -21.32
N ASP A 106 -0.18 -11.85 -22.38
CA ASP A 106 -0.68 -12.01 -23.77
C ASP A 106 -1.54 -13.28 -23.99
N ARG A 107 -1.79 -14.09 -22.95
CA ARG A 107 -2.47 -15.40 -23.08
C ARG A 107 -3.63 -15.64 -22.12
N ALA A 108 -3.89 -14.77 -21.15
CA ALA A 108 -5.00 -14.94 -20.21
C ALA A 108 -6.09 -13.90 -20.50
N GLU A 109 -7.35 -14.35 -20.64
CA GLU A 109 -8.49 -13.44 -20.76
C GLU A 109 -8.60 -12.57 -19.50
N LEU A 110 -8.80 -11.26 -19.71
CA LEU A 110 -8.94 -10.29 -18.62
C LEU A 110 -10.24 -10.58 -17.83
N ASN A 111 -10.13 -10.95 -16.55
CA ASN A 111 -11.30 -11.20 -15.72
C ASN A 111 -11.86 -9.90 -15.12
N CYS A 112 -12.80 -9.26 -15.81
CA CYS A 112 -13.46 -8.06 -15.31
C CYS A 112 -14.45 -8.28 -14.16
N LYS A 113 -14.71 -9.52 -13.73
CA LYS A 113 -15.70 -9.80 -12.67
C LYS A 113 -15.19 -9.44 -11.28
N ASP A 114 -13.87 -9.40 -11.12
CA ASP A 114 -13.24 -9.14 -9.83
C ASP A 114 -13.02 -7.64 -9.58
N GLU A 115 -13.37 -6.79 -10.55
CA GLU A 115 -13.30 -5.33 -10.48
C GLU A 115 -14.33 -4.79 -9.48
N MET A 116 -13.86 -4.32 -8.33
CA MET A 116 -14.69 -3.77 -7.26
C MET A 116 -15.11 -2.33 -7.52
N ARG A 117 -14.31 -1.57 -8.29
CA ARG A 117 -14.62 -0.17 -8.64
C ARG A 117 -15.41 -0.10 -9.93
N ALA A 118 -16.58 0.54 -9.88
CA ALA A 118 -17.43 0.65 -11.07
C ALA A 118 -16.74 1.40 -12.23
N VAL A 119 -15.87 2.37 -11.93
CA VAL A 119 -15.12 3.09 -12.96
C VAL A 119 -14.10 2.16 -13.64
N TYR A 120 -13.43 1.29 -12.88
CA TYR A 120 -12.53 0.30 -13.45
C TYR A 120 -13.27 -0.82 -14.17
N ALA A 121 -14.37 -1.33 -13.63
CA ALA A 121 -15.22 -2.30 -14.32
C ALA A 121 -15.66 -1.79 -15.71
N LYS A 122 -16.00 -0.50 -15.83
CA LYS A 122 -16.28 0.14 -17.12
C LYS A 122 -15.06 0.19 -18.04
N LEU A 123 -13.89 0.52 -17.53
CA LEU A 123 -12.64 0.50 -18.31
C LEU A 123 -12.32 -0.93 -18.77
N CYS A 124 -12.50 -1.93 -17.91
CA CYS A 124 -12.23 -3.34 -18.20
C CYS A 124 -13.16 -3.89 -19.29
N ALA A 125 -14.45 -3.53 -19.23
CA ALA A 125 -15.43 -3.91 -20.24
C ALA A 125 -15.21 -3.27 -21.62
N SER A 126 -14.30 -2.30 -21.73
CA SER A 126 -14.00 -1.63 -22.99
C SER A 126 -13.21 -2.54 -23.94
N PRO A 127 -13.65 -2.74 -25.20
CA PRO A 127 -12.94 -3.59 -26.17
C PRO A 127 -11.49 -3.17 -26.42
N GLN A 128 -11.17 -1.88 -26.21
CA GLN A 128 -9.82 -1.34 -26.36
C GLN A 128 -8.88 -1.78 -25.23
N ASN A 129 -9.40 -2.23 -24.09
CA ASN A 129 -8.64 -2.60 -22.90
C ASN A 129 -8.61 -4.11 -22.68
N ASN A 130 -8.53 -4.88 -23.77
CA ASN A 130 -8.67 -6.33 -23.78
C ASN A 130 -7.45 -7.13 -23.27
N THR A 131 -6.39 -6.46 -22.84
CA THR A 131 -5.20 -7.09 -22.25
C THR A 131 -4.83 -6.38 -20.96
N THR A 132 -4.14 -7.07 -20.05
CA THR A 132 -3.71 -6.49 -18.76
C THR A 132 -2.93 -5.18 -18.92
N PRO A 133 -1.94 -5.05 -19.82
CA PRO A 133 -1.19 -3.80 -19.98
C PRO A 133 -2.08 -2.65 -20.46
N LYS A 134 -3.01 -2.93 -21.40
CA LYS A 134 -3.96 -1.91 -21.89
C LYS A 134 -4.94 -1.48 -20.80
N MET A 135 -5.41 -2.41 -19.99
CA MET A 135 -6.24 -2.10 -18.83
C MET A 135 -5.49 -1.22 -17.83
N LEU A 136 -4.25 -1.56 -17.50
CA LEU A 136 -3.40 -0.76 -16.62
C LEU A 136 -3.14 0.64 -17.19
N TRP A 137 -2.88 0.79 -18.49
CA TRP A 137 -2.76 2.10 -19.14
C TRP A 137 -4.06 2.90 -19.09
N ALA A 138 -5.22 2.26 -19.25
CA ALA A 138 -6.51 2.92 -19.14
C ALA A 138 -6.78 3.41 -17.71
N ARG A 139 -6.47 2.59 -16.69
CA ARG A 139 -6.51 3.02 -15.29
C ARG A 139 -5.55 4.18 -15.03
N ALA A 140 -4.33 4.14 -15.57
CA ALA A 140 -3.34 5.19 -15.42
C ALA A 140 -3.84 6.53 -16.00
N ARG A 141 -4.40 6.50 -17.22
CA ARG A 141 -5.01 7.68 -17.87
C ARG A 141 -6.15 8.28 -17.06
N LEU A 142 -7.00 7.44 -16.45
CA LEU A 142 -8.07 7.90 -15.58
C LEU A 142 -7.52 8.70 -14.40
N HIS A 143 -6.47 8.18 -13.75
CA HIS A 143 -5.80 8.90 -12.67
C HIS A 143 -5.11 10.19 -13.15
N THR A 144 -4.43 10.18 -14.30
CA THR A 144 -3.89 11.41 -14.89
C THR A 144 -5.00 12.44 -15.13
N ARG A 145 -6.17 12.02 -15.61
CA ARG A 145 -7.34 12.89 -15.84
C ARG A 145 -7.83 13.53 -14.56
N TRP A 146 -7.94 12.78 -13.47
CA TRP A 146 -8.31 13.33 -12.17
C TRP A 146 -7.26 14.33 -11.66
N ALA A 147 -5.97 14.00 -11.79
CA ALA A 147 -4.87 14.91 -11.43
C ALA A 147 -4.90 16.22 -12.24
N VAL A 148 -5.20 16.17 -13.55
CA VAL A 148 -5.41 17.36 -14.40
C VAL A 148 -6.54 18.21 -13.84
N ALA A 149 -7.70 17.63 -13.56
CA ALA A 149 -8.84 18.38 -13.04
C ALA A 149 -8.52 19.05 -11.70
N VAL A 150 -7.76 18.40 -10.81
CA VAL A 150 -7.31 18.99 -9.54
C VAL A 150 -6.40 20.19 -9.78
N VAL A 151 -5.45 20.08 -10.71
CA VAL A 151 -4.57 21.20 -11.08
C VAL A 151 -5.37 22.36 -11.68
N ASP A 152 -6.25 22.08 -12.64
CA ASP A 152 -7.07 23.09 -13.33
C ASP A 152 -8.00 23.81 -12.35
N TYR A 153 -8.65 23.08 -11.45
CA TYR A 153 -9.51 23.65 -10.42
C TYR A 153 -8.74 24.61 -9.49
N ASN A 154 -7.51 24.24 -9.08
CA ASN A 154 -6.65 25.08 -8.25
C ASN A 154 -6.06 26.27 -9.00
N LEU A 155 -5.98 26.22 -10.34
CA LEU A 155 -5.68 27.37 -11.21
C LEU A 155 -6.88 28.29 -11.43
N GLY A 156 -8.06 27.95 -10.89
CA GLY A 156 -9.29 28.73 -11.06
C GLY A 156 -10.08 28.37 -12.32
N ILE A 157 -9.67 27.34 -13.07
CA ILE A 157 -10.42 26.82 -14.22
C ILE A 157 -11.54 25.93 -13.68
N ARG A 158 -12.77 26.44 -13.68
CA ARG A 158 -13.95 25.79 -13.10
C ARG A 158 -15.05 25.59 -14.13
N ASP A 159 -14.68 25.19 -15.34
CA ASP A 159 -15.66 24.79 -16.34
C ASP A 159 -16.40 23.50 -15.91
N ALA A 160 -17.47 23.19 -16.65
CA ALA A 160 -18.32 22.05 -16.36
C ALA A 160 -17.58 20.71 -16.42
N ALA A 161 -16.60 20.56 -17.31
CA ALA A 161 -15.86 19.32 -17.48
C ALA A 161 -14.91 19.07 -16.30
N THR A 162 -14.19 20.12 -15.87
CA THR A 162 -13.31 20.06 -14.69
C THR A 162 -14.12 19.73 -13.43
N THR A 163 -15.23 20.43 -13.21
CA THR A 163 -16.08 20.21 -12.03
C THR A 163 -16.68 18.80 -12.02
N GLN A 164 -17.20 18.32 -13.16
CA GLN A 164 -17.72 16.96 -13.27
C GLN A 164 -16.65 15.88 -12.99
N THR A 165 -15.40 16.14 -13.41
CA THR A 165 -14.28 15.22 -13.20
C THR A 165 -13.89 15.15 -11.72
N ILE A 166 -13.90 16.29 -11.01
CA ILE A 166 -13.70 16.33 -9.56
C ILE A 166 -14.83 15.58 -8.85
N ASP A 167 -16.09 15.84 -9.18
CA ASP A 167 -17.23 15.15 -8.57
C ASP A 167 -17.17 13.62 -8.78
N GLU A 168 -16.69 13.16 -9.94
CA GLU A 168 -16.46 11.74 -10.20
C GLU A 168 -15.35 11.16 -9.32
N MET A 169 -14.22 11.86 -9.23
CA MET A 169 -13.09 11.48 -8.38
C MET A 169 -13.53 11.36 -6.92
N GLU A 170 -14.24 12.36 -6.38
CA GLU A 170 -14.70 12.37 -4.99
C GLU A 170 -15.67 11.22 -4.67
N ARG A 171 -16.60 10.91 -5.59
CA ARG A 171 -17.48 9.73 -5.45
C ARG A 171 -16.69 8.42 -5.40
N GLU A 172 -15.63 8.31 -6.19
CA GLU A 172 -14.77 7.14 -6.16
C GLU A 172 -13.91 7.11 -4.90
N ARG A 173 -13.44 8.24 -4.36
CA ARG A 173 -12.75 8.30 -3.06
C ARG A 173 -13.61 7.79 -1.91
N ALA A 174 -14.90 8.14 -1.89
CA ALA A 174 -15.84 7.61 -0.91
C ALA A 174 -15.97 6.07 -0.99
N ARG A 175 -15.85 5.50 -2.20
CA ARG A 175 -15.83 4.04 -2.40
C ARG A 175 -14.51 3.43 -1.97
N ASP A 176 -13.39 4.09 -2.23
CA ASP A 176 -12.06 3.68 -1.78
C ASP A 176 -12.05 3.51 -0.25
N LEU A 177 -12.68 4.44 0.49
CA LEU A 177 -12.85 4.33 1.95
C LEU A 177 -13.66 3.09 2.35
N ALA A 178 -14.82 2.87 1.72
CA ALA A 178 -15.66 1.71 2.02
C ALA A 178 -14.98 0.35 1.69
N LEU A 179 -14.11 0.31 0.68
CA LEU A 179 -13.30 -0.87 0.38
C LEU A 179 -12.21 -1.06 1.43
N ALA A 180 -11.53 0.01 1.82
CA ALA A 180 -10.51 -0.04 2.86
C ALA A 180 -11.07 -0.44 4.23
N GLU A 181 -12.27 0.00 4.60
CA GLU A 181 -12.98 -0.44 5.81
C GLU A 181 -13.13 -1.97 5.84
N LYS A 182 -13.54 -2.60 4.73
CA LYS A 182 -13.65 -4.06 4.63
C LYS A 182 -12.30 -4.77 4.80
N ALA A 183 -11.22 -4.19 4.25
CA ALA A 183 -9.88 -4.72 4.46
C ALA A 183 -9.45 -4.61 5.92
N VAL A 184 -9.72 -3.47 6.57
CA VAL A 184 -9.47 -3.26 7.99
C VAL A 184 -10.25 -4.26 8.84
N GLU A 185 -11.55 -4.46 8.59
CA GLU A 185 -12.38 -5.43 9.31
C GLU A 185 -11.80 -6.85 9.19
N THR A 186 -11.40 -7.23 7.98
CA THR A 186 -10.78 -8.53 7.69
C THR A 186 -9.47 -8.71 8.47
N LEU A 187 -8.61 -7.69 8.51
CA LEU A 187 -7.34 -7.73 9.24
C LEU A 187 -7.50 -7.65 10.76
N LYS A 188 -8.52 -6.93 11.26
CA LYS A 188 -8.86 -6.82 12.69
C LYS A 188 -9.36 -8.16 13.25
N ALA A 189 -10.02 -8.98 12.43
CA ALA A 189 -10.43 -10.32 12.87
C ALA A 189 -9.22 -11.17 13.29
N LEU A 190 -8.09 -11.04 12.59
CA LEU A 190 -6.83 -11.74 12.91
C LEU A 190 -6.17 -11.25 14.20
N GLU A 191 -6.39 -9.99 14.59
CA GLU A 191 -5.79 -9.40 15.80
C GLU A 191 -6.19 -10.17 17.07
N GLN A 192 -7.40 -10.74 17.09
CA GLN A 192 -7.90 -11.52 18.22
C GLN A 192 -7.26 -12.92 18.32
N GLU A 193 -6.68 -13.39 17.22
CA GLU A 193 -6.13 -14.73 17.11
C GLU A 193 -4.61 -14.76 17.32
N VAL A 194 -3.92 -13.61 17.17
CA VAL A 194 -2.47 -13.47 17.39
C VAL A 194 -2.15 -12.88 18.77
N CYS A 195 -1.01 -13.29 19.35
CA CYS A 195 -0.54 -12.69 20.59
C CYS A 195 0.29 -11.43 20.30
N ALA A 196 -0.35 -10.26 20.44
CA ALA A 196 0.27 -8.97 20.24
C ALA A 196 0.93 -8.46 21.52
N TYR A 197 2.22 -8.73 21.68
CA TYR A 197 2.97 -8.30 22.86
C TYR A 197 3.36 -6.82 22.80
N SER A 198 3.19 -6.14 23.93
CA SER A 198 3.59 -4.74 24.10
C SER A 198 5.12 -4.58 24.20
N SER A 199 5.82 -5.62 24.65
CA SER A 199 7.27 -5.63 24.86
C SER A 199 7.90 -7.01 24.68
N LEU A 200 9.21 -7.02 24.47
CA LEU A 200 10.01 -8.25 24.39
C LEU A 200 9.90 -9.08 25.68
N ARG A 201 9.91 -8.41 26.84
CA ARG A 201 9.80 -9.04 28.15
C ARG A 201 8.47 -9.79 28.31
N GLU A 202 7.37 -9.16 27.90
CA GLU A 202 6.05 -9.78 27.96
C GLU A 202 5.97 -11.05 27.08
N PHE A 203 6.61 -11.01 25.90
CA PHE A 203 6.74 -12.19 25.05
C PHE A 203 7.62 -13.27 25.69
N GLU A 204 8.73 -12.93 26.32
CA GLU A 204 9.60 -13.90 27.00
C GLU A 204 8.92 -14.61 28.18
N GLU A 205 8.03 -13.91 28.87
CA GLU A 205 7.24 -14.46 29.98
C GLU A 205 6.19 -15.46 29.50
N LYS A 206 5.45 -15.13 28.42
CA LYS A 206 4.31 -15.93 27.94
C LYS A 206 4.67 -16.93 26.85
N LYS A 207 5.61 -16.59 25.97
CA LYS A 207 6.12 -17.35 24.80
C LYS A 207 5.05 -17.89 23.84
N ALA A 208 3.78 -17.55 24.05
CA ALA A 208 2.70 -17.93 23.17
C ALA A 208 2.73 -17.08 21.92
N LEU A 209 2.42 -17.68 20.79
CA LEU A 209 2.51 -17.03 19.49
C LEU A 209 1.09 -16.64 19.02
N ALA A 210 0.11 -17.50 19.24
CA ALA A 210 -1.29 -17.23 18.97
C ALA A 210 -2.18 -17.72 20.12
N THR A 211 -3.43 -17.29 20.11
CA THR A 211 -4.48 -17.78 21.02
C THR A 211 -5.17 -19.04 20.48
N VAL A 212 -5.00 -19.32 19.18
CA VAL A 212 -5.56 -20.49 18.48
C VAL A 212 -4.43 -21.42 17.95
N PRO A 213 -4.75 -22.70 17.65
CA PRO A 213 -3.79 -23.61 17.02
C PRO A 213 -3.27 -23.10 15.68
N PHE A 214 -2.06 -23.53 15.31
CA PHE A 214 -1.38 -23.09 14.09
C PHE A 214 -2.19 -23.38 12.83
N GLU A 215 -2.77 -24.58 12.70
CA GLU A 215 -3.52 -24.99 11.50
C GLU A 215 -4.72 -24.08 11.25
N ARG A 216 -5.37 -23.65 12.33
CA ARG A 216 -6.50 -22.72 12.26
C ARG A 216 -6.01 -21.33 11.84
N LEU A 217 -5.05 -20.75 12.57
CA LEU A 217 -4.58 -19.39 12.22
C LEU A 217 -4.01 -19.34 10.80
N SER A 218 -3.26 -20.37 10.38
CA SER A 218 -2.67 -20.42 9.04
C SER A 218 -3.73 -20.25 7.96
N LYS A 219 -4.84 -20.98 8.09
CA LYS A 219 -5.95 -20.87 7.15
C LYS A 219 -6.65 -19.51 7.25
N ASP A 220 -6.93 -19.06 8.46
CA ASP A 220 -7.65 -17.79 8.68
C ASP A 220 -6.85 -16.60 8.14
N VAL A 221 -5.51 -16.61 8.30
CA VAL A 221 -4.59 -15.63 7.71
C VAL A 221 -4.58 -15.74 6.19
N GLU A 222 -4.42 -16.94 5.60
CA GLU A 222 -4.43 -17.11 4.14
C GLU A 222 -5.73 -16.58 3.51
N ASP A 223 -6.88 -16.94 4.07
CA ASP A 223 -8.20 -16.49 3.61
C ASP A 223 -8.37 -14.96 3.73
N ALA A 224 -7.85 -14.37 4.82
CA ALA A 224 -7.86 -12.93 5.03
C ALA A 224 -6.95 -12.19 4.04
N LEU A 225 -5.73 -12.69 3.81
CA LEU A 225 -4.77 -12.08 2.88
C LEU A 225 -5.32 -12.09 1.45
N LEU A 226 -5.96 -13.17 1.00
CA LEU A 226 -6.60 -13.23 -0.33
C LEU A 226 -7.68 -12.16 -0.50
N LYS A 227 -8.54 -11.95 0.51
CA LYS A 227 -9.57 -10.90 0.47
C LYS A 227 -8.97 -9.51 0.43
N VAL A 228 -7.93 -9.27 1.21
CA VAL A 228 -7.24 -7.97 1.27
C VAL A 228 -6.49 -7.70 -0.03
N ASP A 229 -5.88 -8.70 -0.65
CA ASP A 229 -5.18 -8.56 -1.94
C ASP A 229 -6.14 -8.10 -3.05
N LEU A 230 -7.35 -8.65 -3.11
CA LEU A 230 -8.38 -8.20 -4.05
C LEU A 230 -8.72 -6.73 -3.85
N ILE A 231 -8.84 -6.27 -2.60
CA ILE A 231 -9.11 -4.86 -2.29
C ILE A 231 -7.91 -3.97 -2.66
N LEU A 232 -6.69 -4.38 -2.30
CA LEU A 232 -5.47 -3.63 -2.58
C LEU A 232 -5.22 -3.42 -4.08
N ASN A 233 -5.62 -4.38 -4.92
CA ASN A 233 -5.49 -4.27 -6.38
C ASN A 233 -6.34 -3.14 -6.99
N ASP A 234 -7.39 -2.71 -6.29
CA ASP A 234 -8.31 -1.67 -6.77
C ASP A 234 -8.13 -0.32 -6.07
N LEU A 235 -7.51 -0.31 -4.89
CA LEU A 235 -7.20 0.92 -4.16
C LEU A 235 -6.10 1.74 -4.87
N PRO A 236 -6.23 3.07 -4.91
CA PRO A 236 -5.17 3.95 -5.40
C PRO A 236 -3.99 3.96 -4.43
N ARG A 237 -2.79 4.31 -4.92
CA ARG A 237 -1.51 4.41 -4.17
C ARG A 237 -1.48 5.61 -3.23
N SER A 238 -2.38 5.55 -2.25
CA SER A 238 -2.64 6.51 -1.18
C SER A 238 -2.00 6.05 0.14
N PRO A 239 -1.93 6.92 1.18
CA PRO A 239 -1.51 6.51 2.52
C PRO A 239 -2.30 5.31 3.09
N LEU A 240 -3.58 5.21 2.74
CA LEU A 240 -4.44 4.11 3.15
C LEU A 240 -4.04 2.78 2.51
N PHE A 241 -3.75 2.79 1.20
CA PHE A 241 -3.20 1.64 0.49
C PHE A 241 -1.91 1.15 1.16
N TYR A 242 -0.96 2.05 1.44
CA TYR A 242 0.33 1.65 2.02
C TYR A 242 0.17 1.07 3.43
N SER A 243 -0.70 1.66 4.25
CA SER A 243 -0.98 1.13 5.60
C SER A 243 -1.55 -0.28 5.53
N LEU A 244 -2.53 -0.54 4.66
CA LEU A 244 -3.11 -1.86 4.46
C LEU A 244 -2.11 -2.86 3.86
N TYR A 245 -1.32 -2.44 2.87
CA TYR A 245 -0.28 -3.25 2.23
C TYR A 245 0.79 -3.70 3.25
N HIS A 246 1.26 -2.79 4.10
CA HIS A 246 2.22 -3.13 5.14
C HIS A 246 1.63 -4.04 6.22
N ALA A 247 0.36 -3.86 6.57
CA ALA A 247 -0.34 -4.75 7.49
C ALA A 247 -0.43 -6.18 6.92
N ARG A 248 -0.91 -6.29 5.68
CA ARG A 248 -0.99 -7.54 4.89
C ARG A 248 0.35 -8.25 4.85
N ASN A 249 1.43 -7.55 4.46
CA ASN A 249 2.75 -8.15 4.36
C ASN A 249 3.29 -8.61 5.71
N SER A 250 3.07 -7.82 6.76
CA SER A 250 3.49 -8.20 8.12
C SER A 250 2.79 -9.48 8.60
N TYR A 251 1.49 -9.65 8.33
CA TYR A 251 0.81 -10.92 8.61
C TYR A 251 1.37 -12.09 7.78
N CYS A 252 1.61 -11.87 6.48
CA CYS A 252 2.20 -12.87 5.59
C CYS A 252 3.58 -13.32 6.06
N ASP A 253 4.45 -12.38 6.41
CA ASP A 253 5.80 -12.65 6.91
C ASP A 253 5.76 -13.36 8.26
N GLY A 254 4.87 -12.94 9.17
CA GLY A 254 4.63 -13.63 10.44
C GLY A 254 4.21 -15.08 10.23
N LEU A 255 3.25 -15.33 9.33
CA LEU A 255 2.79 -16.68 8.99
C LEU A 255 3.91 -17.53 8.38
N PHE A 256 4.66 -16.98 7.43
CA PHE A 256 5.79 -17.65 6.79
C PHE A 256 6.79 -18.18 7.83
N TRP A 257 7.22 -17.32 8.75
CA TRP A 257 8.16 -17.72 9.81
C TRP A 257 7.54 -18.70 10.81
N TRP A 258 6.24 -18.54 11.13
CA TRP A 258 5.58 -19.49 12.01
C TRP A 258 5.49 -20.88 11.38
N GLN A 259 5.14 -20.98 10.10
CA GLN A 259 5.10 -22.24 9.38
C GLN A 259 6.46 -22.95 9.37
N LYS A 260 7.57 -22.21 9.19
CA LYS A 260 8.93 -22.76 9.25
C LYS A 260 9.25 -23.32 10.64
N SER A 261 8.96 -22.57 11.71
CA SER A 261 9.19 -23.03 13.09
C SER A 261 8.28 -24.20 13.50
N TYR A 262 7.05 -24.23 13.01
CA TYR A 262 6.07 -25.27 13.31
C TYR A 262 6.51 -26.62 12.73
N ARG A 263 6.89 -26.65 11.45
CA ARG A 263 7.43 -27.85 10.79
C ARG A 263 8.68 -28.39 11.46
N GLN A 264 9.55 -27.52 11.99
CA GLN A 264 10.72 -27.95 12.76
C GLN A 264 10.30 -28.69 14.05
N LYS A 265 9.30 -28.18 14.77
CA LYS A 265 8.78 -28.84 15.98
C LYS A 265 8.19 -30.21 15.65
N GLU A 266 7.45 -30.35 14.56
CA GLU A 266 6.94 -31.64 14.09
C GLU A 266 8.06 -32.65 13.79
N MET A 267 9.17 -32.21 13.18
CA MET A 267 10.33 -33.07 12.92
C MET A 267 10.99 -33.57 14.22
N VAL A 268 11.03 -32.75 15.27
CA VAL A 268 11.59 -33.15 16.58
C VAL A 268 10.67 -34.15 17.29
N VAL A 269 9.35 -34.04 17.11
CA VAL A 269 8.36 -34.92 17.75
C VAL A 269 8.17 -36.23 16.98
N ASN A 270 8.41 -36.24 15.67
CA ASN A 270 8.22 -37.41 14.82
C ASN A 270 9.54 -38.14 14.50
N VAL A 271 9.79 -39.24 15.21
CA VAL A 271 10.98 -40.11 15.11
C VAL A 271 11.25 -40.63 13.68
N ASN A 272 10.26 -40.60 12.78
CA ASN A 272 10.41 -41.07 11.40
C ASN A 272 10.93 -40.00 10.42
N HIS A 273 11.13 -38.75 10.86
CA HIS A 273 11.45 -37.61 9.98
C HIS A 273 12.88 -37.06 10.09
N PHE A 274 13.79 -37.74 10.80
CA PHE A 274 15.21 -37.32 10.93
C PHE A 274 15.99 -37.20 9.61
N ASN A 275 15.45 -37.73 8.50
CA ASN A 275 16.10 -37.67 7.18
C ASN A 275 15.82 -36.36 6.42
N ARG A 276 14.96 -35.46 6.92
CA ARG A 276 14.77 -34.14 6.30
C ARG A 276 15.77 -33.14 6.90
N PRO A 277 16.45 -32.32 6.08
CA PRO A 277 17.33 -31.27 6.59
C PRO A 277 16.51 -30.23 7.37
N ASP A 278 17.03 -29.81 8.52
CA ASP A 278 16.44 -28.76 9.34
C ASP A 278 16.60 -27.40 8.64
N GLU A 279 15.51 -26.91 8.04
CA GLU A 279 15.49 -25.68 7.26
C GLU A 279 15.98 -24.46 8.06
N LEU A 280 15.75 -24.40 9.38
CA LEU A 280 16.21 -23.30 10.21
C LEU A 280 17.71 -23.39 10.50
N LYS A 281 18.24 -24.60 10.73
CA LYS A 281 19.69 -24.80 10.86
C LYS A 281 20.45 -24.50 9.56
N THR A 282 19.86 -24.78 8.39
CA THR A 282 20.50 -24.39 7.11
C THR A 282 20.63 -22.88 6.94
N LEU A 283 19.81 -22.11 7.66
CA LEU A 283 19.83 -20.65 7.68
C LEU A 283 20.59 -20.07 8.89
N ASN A 284 21.23 -20.92 9.72
CA ASN A 284 21.84 -20.54 11.00
C ASN A 284 20.90 -19.80 11.95
N LEU A 285 19.61 -20.13 11.93
CA LEU A 285 18.58 -19.53 12.80
C LEU A 285 18.17 -20.50 13.91
N ASP A 286 18.08 -19.99 15.14
CA ASP A 286 17.48 -20.71 16.26
C ASP A 286 15.98 -20.40 16.41
N ALA A 287 15.26 -21.30 17.09
CA ALA A 287 13.81 -21.19 17.26
C ALA A 287 13.37 -19.94 18.06
N SER A 288 14.20 -19.43 18.97
CA SER A 288 13.87 -18.21 19.73
C SER A 288 13.92 -16.98 18.83
N THR A 289 14.96 -16.84 18.02
CA THR A 289 15.10 -15.78 17.01
C THR A 289 13.91 -15.77 16.05
N VAL A 290 13.48 -16.95 15.58
CA VAL A 290 12.30 -17.06 14.72
C VAL A 290 11.03 -16.63 15.45
N ASN A 291 10.81 -17.05 16.69
CA ASN A 291 9.62 -16.66 17.45
C ASN A 291 9.56 -15.14 17.72
N TYR A 292 10.70 -14.49 17.98
CA TYR A 292 10.76 -13.03 18.10
C TYR A 292 10.37 -12.33 16.79
N THR A 293 10.88 -12.80 15.66
CA THR A 293 10.53 -12.27 14.34
C THR A 293 9.03 -12.36 14.08
N ILE A 294 8.41 -13.50 14.41
CA ILE A 294 6.97 -13.70 14.28
C ILE A 294 6.21 -12.68 15.15
N ALA A 295 6.57 -12.54 16.43
CA ALA A 295 5.92 -11.59 17.34
C ALA A 295 6.04 -10.14 16.88
N ILE A 296 7.21 -9.74 16.36
CA ILE A 296 7.43 -8.40 15.79
C ILE A 296 6.51 -8.17 14.58
N ASN A 297 6.41 -9.16 13.69
CA ASN A 297 5.58 -9.07 12.49
C ASN A 297 4.09 -8.91 12.84
N TRP A 298 3.54 -9.66 13.80
CA TRP A 298 2.16 -9.44 14.24
C TRP A 298 1.93 -8.05 14.84
N ARG A 299 2.86 -7.58 15.67
CA ARG A 299 2.78 -6.24 16.23
C ARG A 299 2.77 -5.17 15.13
N ASN A 300 3.63 -5.31 14.13
CA ASN A 300 3.67 -4.39 12.99
C ASN A 300 2.36 -4.45 12.18
N ALA A 301 1.82 -5.66 11.95
CA ALA A 301 0.56 -5.85 11.24
C ALA A 301 -0.60 -5.10 11.92
N ILE A 302 -0.69 -5.22 13.25
CA ILE A 302 -1.71 -4.55 14.06
C ILE A 302 -1.51 -3.03 14.05
N ASN A 303 -0.27 -2.55 14.20
CA ASN A 303 0.03 -1.12 14.17
C ASN A 303 -0.37 -0.49 12.83
N HIS A 304 -0.06 -1.14 11.71
CA HIS A 304 -0.44 -0.66 10.39
C HIS A 304 -1.96 -0.75 10.14
N THR A 305 -2.63 -1.78 10.67
CA THR A 305 -4.10 -1.87 10.63
C THR A 305 -4.74 -0.71 11.41
N ARG A 306 -4.20 -0.36 12.59
CA ARG A 306 -4.67 0.79 13.39
C ARG A 306 -4.36 2.13 12.71
N GLN A 307 -3.23 2.24 12.02
CA GLN A 307 -2.93 3.42 11.20
C GLN A 307 -3.96 3.60 10.08
N ALA A 308 -4.36 2.53 9.40
CA ALA A 308 -5.43 2.58 8.40
C ALA A 308 -6.77 3.03 9.01
N VAL A 309 -7.11 2.56 10.23
CA VAL A 309 -8.30 3.02 10.97
C VAL A 309 -8.25 4.53 11.22
N SER A 310 -7.15 5.06 11.73
CA SER A 310 -7.03 6.50 11.97
C SER A 310 -7.13 7.34 10.69
N ILE A 311 -6.71 6.80 9.54
CA ILE A 311 -6.87 7.49 8.25
C ILE A 311 -8.34 7.51 7.81
N ILE A 312 -9.09 6.43 8.06
CA ILE A 312 -10.53 6.34 7.72
C ILE A 312 -11.37 7.27 8.61
N GLU A 313 -11.01 7.41 9.89
CA GLU A 313 -11.75 8.20 10.89
C GLU A 313 -11.48 9.72 10.85
N ALA A 314 -10.52 10.17 10.03
CA ALA A 314 -10.08 11.56 9.92
C ALA A 314 -10.89 12.40 8.90
#